data_AF-A0AAW6JT79-F1
#
_entry.id   AF-A0AAW6JT79-F1
#
_cell.length_a   1.000
_cell.length_b   1.000
_cell.length_c   1.000
_cell.angle_alpha   90.00
_cell.angle_beta   90.00
_cell.angle_gamma   90.00
#
_symmetry.space_group_name_H-M   'P 1'
#
loop_
_entity.id
_entity.type
_entity.pdbx_description
1 polymer ?
#
loop_
_entity_poly.entity_id
_entity_poly.type
_entity_poly.pdbx_seq_one_letter_code
_entity_poly.pdbx_strand_id
1 'polypeptide(L)'
;MGAAFNKDNQLFSRYFQFWSIAYSAYNKAARGKGNLPESVYWLTNACGQPIPRPVNWPQRKSGEGYESISDSKSSVGMDRTDDIKKGIYQVLKIAASEKPKHSKITVKTALLSNIHAVRHYNDYLLELQDIVWTIDETRQAKIVADLPPEKEIFNLFDGIITFTESHIRDEWINRKFRF
;
A
#
# COMPACT_ATOMS: atom_id res chain seq x y z
N MET A 1 16.77 3.12 20.44
CA MET A 1 15.91 4.31 20.56
C MET A 1 16.83 5.51 20.80
N GLY A 2 16.78 6.56 19.95
CA GLY A 2 17.79 7.62 19.95
C GLY A 2 17.76 8.51 21.21
N ALA A 3 18.92 9.03 21.63
CA ALA A 3 19.12 9.78 22.88
C ALA A 3 18.19 10.99 23.11
N ALA A 4 17.50 11.48 22.07
CA ALA A 4 16.50 12.54 22.17
C ALA A 4 15.21 12.09 22.88
N PHE A 5 14.80 10.82 22.75
CA PHE A 5 13.59 10.30 23.39
C PHE A 5 13.75 10.11 24.91
N ASN A 6 14.98 9.98 25.40
CA ASN A 6 15.25 9.75 26.83
C ASN A 6 15.20 11.02 27.69
N LYS A 7 15.19 12.22 27.08
CA LYS A 7 15.19 13.50 27.81
C LYS A 7 13.80 14.10 28.00
N ASP A 8 12.83 13.66 27.20
CA ASP A 8 11.46 14.14 27.25
C ASP A 8 10.50 12.96 27.13
N ASN A 9 10.01 12.52 28.29
CA ASN A 9 9.09 11.39 28.40
C ASN A 9 7.75 11.63 27.67
N GLN A 10 7.44 12.87 27.29
CA GLN A 10 6.24 13.22 26.53
C GLN A 10 6.47 13.32 25.02
N LEU A 11 7.73 13.32 24.54
CA LEU A 11 8.05 13.47 23.12
C LEU A 11 7.36 12.41 22.26
N PHE A 12 7.40 11.14 22.69
CA PHE A 12 6.72 10.07 21.98
C PHE A 12 5.20 10.28 21.94
N SER A 13 4.60 10.66 23.07
CA SER A 13 3.15 10.91 23.15
C SER A 13 2.71 12.04 22.21
N ARG A 14 3.45 13.16 22.19
CA ARG A 14 3.18 14.28 21.28
C ARG A 14 3.38 13.90 19.82
N TYR A 15 4.43 13.15 19.51
CA TYR A 15 4.68 12.63 18.16
C TYR A 15 3.52 11.74 17.70
N PHE A 16 3.12 10.78 18.53
CA PHE A 16 2.03 9.85 18.20
C PHE A 16 0.70 10.58 18.05
N GLN A 17 0.41 11.55 18.92
CA GLN A 17 -0.79 12.38 18.81
C GLN A 17 -0.80 13.16 17.50
N PHE A 18 0.31 13.82 17.13
CA PHE A 18 0.41 14.53 15.86
C PHE A 18 0.26 13.58 14.67
N TRP A 19 0.93 12.43 14.70
CA TRP A 19 0.83 11.42 13.65
C TRP A 19 -0.61 10.93 13.49
N SER A 20 -1.33 10.69 14.58
CA SER A 20 -2.74 10.27 14.57
C SER A 20 -3.66 11.33 13.95
N ILE A 21 -3.45 12.61 14.29
CA ILE A 21 -4.17 13.74 13.67
C ILE A 21 -3.89 13.80 12.17
N ALA A 22 -2.61 13.73 11.79
CA ALA A 22 -2.18 13.80 10.39
C ALA A 22 -2.72 12.62 9.56
N TYR A 23 -2.67 11.41 10.11
CA TYR A 23 -3.27 10.21 9.52
C TYR A 23 -4.79 10.35 9.34
N SER A 24 -5.49 10.84 10.37
CA SER A 24 -6.93 11.07 10.31
C SER A 24 -7.31 12.07 9.22
N ALA A 25 -6.60 13.20 9.13
CA ALA A 25 -6.81 14.19 8.09
C ALA A 25 -6.57 13.63 6.68
N TYR A 26 -5.51 12.83 6.52
CA TYR A 26 -5.21 12.16 5.24
C TYR A 26 -6.32 11.20 4.81
N ASN A 27 -6.84 10.39 5.74
CA ASN A 27 -7.92 9.44 5.48
C ASN A 27 -9.27 10.14 5.20
N LYS A 28 -9.63 11.16 5.99
CA LYS A 28 -10.89 11.92 5.81
C LYS A 28 -10.97 12.59 4.44
N ALA A 29 -9.87 13.17 3.95
CA ALA A 29 -9.84 13.84 2.65
C ALA A 29 -10.17 12.88 1.49
N ALA A 30 -9.90 11.57 1.64
CA ALA A 30 -10.31 10.55 0.68
C ALA A 30 -11.83 10.36 0.61
N ARG A 31 -12.53 10.59 1.74
CA ARG A 31 -13.96 10.29 1.92
C ARG A 31 -14.88 11.48 1.61
N GLY A 32 -14.36 12.70 1.50
CA GLY A 32 -15.15 13.92 1.29
C GLY A 32 -14.82 14.63 -0.01
N LYS A 33 -15.47 14.28 -1.13
CA LYS A 33 -15.51 15.16 -2.31
C LYS A 33 -16.26 16.44 -1.90
N GLY A 34 -15.53 17.51 -1.58
CA GLY A 34 -16.10 18.84 -1.28
C GLY A 34 -15.77 19.40 0.11
N ASN A 35 -15.10 18.64 0.98
CA ASN A 35 -14.65 19.17 2.28
C ASN A 35 -13.28 19.84 2.14
N LEU A 36 -13.13 21.01 2.75
CA LEU A 36 -11.86 21.71 2.89
C LEU A 36 -10.88 20.80 3.67
N PRO A 37 -9.76 20.36 3.06
CA PRO A 37 -8.79 19.54 3.78
C PRO A 37 -8.17 20.35 4.93
N GLU A 38 -8.12 19.76 6.13
CA GLU A 38 -7.43 20.32 7.29
C GLU A 38 -5.97 20.66 6.90
N SER A 39 -5.37 21.75 7.38
CA SER A 39 -4.01 22.15 6.92
C SER A 39 -2.96 21.06 7.11
N VAL A 40 -3.11 20.23 8.15
CA VAL A 40 -2.24 19.07 8.45
C VAL A 40 -2.27 18.01 7.35
N TYR A 41 -3.32 17.93 6.54
CA TYR A 41 -3.40 17.10 5.35
C TYR A 41 -2.22 17.34 4.39
N TRP A 42 -1.88 18.61 4.14
CA TRP A 42 -0.79 18.93 3.20
C TRP A 42 0.59 18.61 3.80
N LEU A 43 0.71 18.57 5.13
CA LEU A 43 1.94 18.17 5.82
C LEU A 43 2.22 16.66 5.71
N THR A 44 1.26 15.85 5.25
CA THR A 44 1.49 14.43 4.99
C THR A 44 1.99 14.15 3.58
N ASN A 45 2.43 15.16 2.83
CA ASN A 45 2.71 15.04 1.39
C ASN A 45 1.49 14.49 0.64
N ALA A 46 0.31 15.04 0.91
CA ALA A 46 -0.90 14.57 0.26
C ALA A 46 -1.06 15.09 -1.17
N CYS A 47 -1.77 14.34 -2.00
CA CYS A 47 -2.03 14.68 -3.41
C CYS A 47 -3.37 15.40 -3.59
N GLY A 48 -3.52 16.14 -4.68
CA GLY A 48 -4.72 16.87 -5.05
C GLY A 48 -4.47 18.37 -5.29
N GLN A 49 -5.55 19.13 -5.37
CA GLN A 49 -5.53 20.58 -5.50
C GLN A 49 -5.97 21.23 -4.18
N PRO A 50 -5.40 22.38 -3.79
CA PRO A 50 -5.88 23.14 -2.65
C PRO A 50 -7.31 23.63 -2.87
N ILE A 51 -8.08 23.62 -1.78
CA ILE A 51 -9.43 24.19 -1.72
C ILE A 51 -9.43 25.21 -0.57
N PRO A 52 -9.87 26.47 -0.76
CA PRO A 52 -10.06 27.09 -2.07
C PRO A 52 -8.72 27.18 -2.83
N ARG A 53 -8.78 27.14 -4.16
CA ARG A 53 -7.58 27.22 -4.99
C ARG A 53 -7.01 28.65 -4.95
N PRO A 54 -5.71 28.84 -4.65
CA PRO A 54 -5.07 30.15 -4.73
C PRO A 54 -5.19 30.75 -6.13
N VAL A 55 -5.31 32.09 -6.22
CA VAL A 55 -5.45 32.80 -7.51
C VAL A 55 -4.26 32.56 -8.43
N ASN A 56 -3.06 32.39 -7.86
CA ASN A 56 -1.81 32.15 -8.58
C ASN A 56 -1.48 30.66 -8.78
N TRP A 57 -2.43 29.75 -8.54
CA TRP A 57 -2.16 28.32 -8.71
C TRP A 57 -1.93 27.99 -10.19
N PRO A 58 -0.86 27.25 -10.53
CA PRO A 58 -0.50 27.04 -11.93
C PRO A 58 -1.57 26.25 -12.69
N GLN A 59 -1.86 26.71 -13.91
CA GLN A 59 -2.64 25.95 -14.87
C GLN A 59 -1.80 24.83 -15.48
N ARG A 60 -2.45 23.74 -15.90
CA ARG A 60 -1.73 22.64 -16.55
C ARG A 60 -1.07 23.13 -17.83
N LYS A 61 0.16 22.68 -18.09
CA LYS A 61 0.85 22.96 -19.35
C LYS A 61 0.16 22.34 -20.58
N SER A 62 -0.66 21.31 -20.38
CA SER A 62 -1.39 20.61 -21.43
C SER A 62 -2.75 20.11 -20.92
N GLY A 63 -3.78 20.25 -21.74
CA GLY A 63 -5.16 19.87 -21.39
C GLY A 63 -5.88 20.96 -20.57
N GLU A 64 -7.11 20.66 -20.16
CA GLU A 64 -7.92 21.56 -19.35
C GLU A 64 -7.63 21.40 -17.84
N GLY A 65 -7.73 22.50 -17.09
CA GLY A 65 -7.64 22.51 -15.64
C GLY A 65 -6.30 23.00 -15.06
N TYR A 66 -6.08 22.65 -13.79
CA TYR A 66 -4.98 23.18 -12.98
C TYR A 66 -3.99 22.07 -12.57
N GLU A 67 -2.75 22.44 -12.32
CA GLU A 67 -1.75 21.52 -11.77
C GLU A 67 -2.26 20.92 -10.45
N SER A 68 -1.80 19.72 -10.11
CA SER A 68 -2.19 19.01 -8.89
C SER A 68 -0.96 18.40 -8.29
N ILE A 69 -0.85 18.37 -6.96
CA ILE A 69 0.10 17.47 -6.31
C ILE A 69 -0.36 16.06 -6.68
N SER A 70 0.53 15.23 -7.21
CA SER A 70 0.19 13.86 -7.63
C SER A 70 0.77 12.85 -6.65
N ASP A 71 0.16 11.69 -6.59
CA ASP A 71 0.63 10.47 -5.93
C ASP A 71 1.34 9.52 -6.93
N SER A 72 1.53 9.99 -8.17
CA SER A 72 2.28 9.29 -9.21
C SER A 72 3.80 9.45 -9.01
N LYS A 73 4.57 8.80 -9.88
CA LYS A 73 6.03 8.64 -9.80
C LYS A 73 6.82 9.94 -9.55
N SER A 74 6.30 11.09 -9.97
CA SER A 74 7.00 12.39 -10.03
C SER A 74 6.78 13.31 -8.82
N SER A 75 5.91 12.98 -7.86
CA SER A 75 5.64 13.86 -6.72
C SER A 75 5.53 13.11 -5.39
N VAL A 76 5.71 13.87 -4.31
CA VAL A 76 5.70 13.35 -2.93
C VAL A 76 4.25 13.00 -2.54
N GLY A 77 4.02 11.72 -2.26
CA GLY A 77 2.72 11.14 -1.93
C GLY A 77 2.88 10.12 -0.81
N MET A 78 2.02 10.15 0.21
CA MET A 78 2.07 9.17 1.32
C MET A 78 1.74 7.73 0.87
N ASP A 79 0.85 7.58 -0.12
CA ASP A 79 0.46 6.30 -0.74
C ASP A 79 1.02 6.19 -2.19
N ARG A 80 2.34 6.17 -2.34
CA ARG A 80 2.98 6.21 -3.66
C ARG A 80 2.65 4.97 -4.51
N THR A 81 1.87 5.18 -5.56
CA THR A 81 1.31 4.09 -6.38
C THR A 81 2.38 3.33 -7.19
N ASP A 82 3.48 3.98 -7.55
CA ASP A 82 4.63 3.36 -8.22
C ASP A 82 5.33 2.32 -7.33
N ASP A 83 5.44 2.59 -6.03
CA ASP A 83 6.09 1.68 -5.08
C ASP A 83 5.21 0.44 -4.81
N ILE A 84 3.89 0.60 -4.74
CA ILE A 84 2.93 -0.51 -4.67
C ILE A 84 3.07 -1.41 -5.90
N LYS A 85 3.01 -0.83 -7.11
CA LYS A 85 3.17 -1.57 -8.38
C LYS A 85 4.47 -2.36 -8.44
N LYS A 86 5.60 -1.70 -8.08
CA LYS A 86 6.91 -2.35 -8.04
C LYS A 86 6.96 -3.47 -7.00
N GLY A 87 6.39 -3.25 -5.82
CA GLY A 87 6.30 -4.26 -4.78
C GLY A 87 5.56 -5.51 -5.24
N ILE A 88 4.40 -5.34 -5.89
CA ILE A 88 3.60 -6.45 -6.42
C ILE A 88 4.42 -7.28 -7.41
N TYR A 89 5.15 -6.62 -8.32
CA TYR A 89 6.04 -7.32 -9.24
C TYR A 89 7.14 -8.12 -8.52
N GLN A 90 7.76 -7.56 -7.48
CA GLN A 90 8.78 -8.27 -6.71
C GLN A 90 8.21 -9.50 -5.99
N VAL A 91 7.03 -9.37 -5.39
CA VAL A 91 6.30 -10.48 -4.78
C VAL A 91 6.08 -11.59 -5.81
N LEU A 92 5.52 -11.26 -6.98
CA LEU A 92 5.26 -12.24 -8.03
C LEU A 92 6.54 -12.90 -8.52
N LYS A 93 7.61 -12.11 -8.77
CA LYS A 93 8.89 -12.62 -9.27
C LYS A 93 9.53 -13.62 -8.31
N ILE A 94 9.62 -13.27 -7.02
CA ILE A 94 10.20 -14.12 -5.99
C ILE A 94 9.33 -15.37 -5.79
N ALA A 95 8.02 -15.19 -5.71
CA ALA A 95 7.10 -16.30 -5.47
C ALA A 95 7.11 -17.29 -6.63
N ALA A 96 7.12 -16.82 -7.89
CA ALA A 96 7.23 -17.65 -9.09
C ALA A 96 8.57 -18.39 -9.19
N SER A 97 9.68 -17.77 -8.74
CA SER A 97 10.99 -18.43 -8.81
C SER A 97 11.23 -19.42 -7.69
N GLU A 98 10.67 -19.22 -6.50
CA GLU A 98 11.04 -20.01 -5.31
C GLU A 98 9.95 -20.96 -4.81
N LYS A 99 8.66 -20.58 -4.85
CA LYS A 99 7.60 -21.44 -4.28
C LYS A 99 7.48 -22.80 -5.00
N PRO A 100 7.53 -22.88 -6.34
CA PRO A 100 7.40 -24.16 -7.05
C PRO A 100 8.63 -25.09 -6.96
N LYS A 101 9.78 -24.63 -6.44
CA LYS A 101 11.04 -25.42 -6.47
C LYS A 101 11.07 -26.61 -5.50
N HIS A 102 10.01 -26.83 -4.70
CA HIS A 102 9.93 -27.86 -3.67
C HIS A 102 11.22 -28.02 -2.84
N SER A 103 11.80 -26.88 -2.45
CA SER A 103 13.03 -26.87 -1.67
C SER A 103 12.76 -27.21 -0.20
N LYS A 104 13.81 -27.51 0.58
CA LYS A 104 13.69 -27.68 2.04
C LYS A 104 13.30 -26.38 2.77
N ILE A 105 13.28 -25.25 2.06
CA ILE A 105 12.98 -23.91 2.59
C ILE A 105 11.62 -23.48 2.03
N THR A 106 10.70 -23.11 2.93
CA THR A 106 9.43 -22.49 2.55
C THR A 106 9.62 -20.99 2.37
N VAL A 107 9.29 -20.47 1.19
CA VAL A 107 9.33 -19.03 0.89
C VAL A 107 7.95 -18.41 1.04
N LYS A 108 7.88 -17.32 1.79
CA LYS A 108 6.68 -16.49 1.95
C LYS A 108 6.98 -15.07 1.48
N THR A 109 6.04 -14.46 0.79
CA THR A 109 6.16 -13.14 0.18
C THR A 109 5.06 -12.22 0.70
N ALA A 110 5.46 -11.09 1.24
CA ALA A 110 4.55 -10.09 1.77
C ALA A 110 4.94 -8.68 1.30
N LEU A 111 3.95 -7.80 1.16
CA LEU A 111 4.17 -6.36 1.02
C LEU A 111 4.23 -5.74 2.41
N LEU A 112 5.31 -5.01 2.70
CA LEU A 112 5.51 -4.35 4.00
C LEU A 112 5.55 -2.83 3.81
N SER A 113 4.83 -2.11 4.66
CA SER A 113 4.84 -0.64 4.72
C SER A 113 4.51 -0.19 6.14
N ASN A 114 4.90 1.03 6.51
CA ASN A 114 4.50 1.60 7.81
C ASN A 114 2.99 1.85 7.88
N ILE A 115 2.36 2.16 6.75
CA ILE A 115 0.92 2.44 6.62
C ILE A 115 0.36 1.66 5.43
N HIS A 116 -0.90 1.26 5.50
CA HIS A 116 -1.63 0.76 4.34
C HIS A 116 -1.85 1.88 3.33
N ALA A 117 -2.21 1.51 2.10
CA ALA A 117 -2.54 2.44 1.02
C ALA A 117 -3.90 3.11 1.28
N VAL A 118 -4.02 3.95 2.32
CA VAL A 118 -5.27 4.52 2.86
C VAL A 118 -6.24 5.02 1.79
N ARG A 119 -5.74 5.66 0.74
CA ARG A 119 -6.54 6.25 -0.34
C ARG A 119 -6.64 5.38 -1.57
N HIS A 120 -5.58 4.67 -1.88
CA HIS A 120 -5.43 3.94 -3.13
C HIS A 120 -5.56 2.42 -2.94
N TYR A 121 -6.01 1.97 -1.76
CA TYR A 121 -6.22 0.56 -1.44
C TYR A 121 -7.17 -0.08 -2.45
N ASN A 122 -8.32 0.55 -2.68
CA ASN A 122 -9.32 0.05 -3.60
C ASN A 122 -8.81 -0.01 -5.04
N ASP A 123 -8.00 0.97 -5.43
CA ASP A 123 -7.50 1.11 -6.80
C ASP A 123 -6.37 0.13 -7.12
N TYR A 124 -5.59 -0.31 -6.12
CA TYR A 124 -4.37 -1.10 -6.38
C TYR A 124 -4.24 -2.40 -5.59
N LEU A 125 -4.92 -2.55 -4.46
CA LEU A 125 -4.75 -3.71 -3.58
C LEU A 125 -6.04 -4.51 -3.42
N LEU A 126 -7.22 -3.89 -3.36
CA LEU A 126 -8.49 -4.58 -3.08
C LEU A 126 -8.76 -5.72 -4.07
N GLU A 127 -8.57 -5.50 -5.37
CA GLU A 127 -8.79 -6.54 -6.38
C GLU A 127 -7.65 -7.57 -6.45
N LEU A 128 -6.46 -7.22 -5.92
CA LEU A 128 -5.27 -8.07 -6.02
C LEU A 128 -5.03 -8.91 -4.77
N GLN A 129 -5.53 -8.47 -3.61
CA GLN A 129 -5.24 -9.05 -2.30
C GLN A 129 -5.65 -10.54 -2.21
N ASP A 130 -6.72 -10.90 -2.92
CA ASP A 130 -7.33 -12.23 -2.89
C ASP A 130 -6.93 -13.11 -4.08
N ILE A 131 -6.10 -12.59 -5.00
CA ILE A 131 -5.58 -13.38 -6.12
C ILE A 131 -4.84 -14.61 -5.60
N VAL A 132 -5.18 -15.74 -6.21
CA VAL A 132 -4.42 -16.99 -6.12
C VAL A 132 -3.90 -17.32 -7.52
N TRP A 133 -2.73 -17.95 -7.58
CA TRP A 133 -2.08 -18.25 -8.85
C TRP A 133 -1.29 -19.56 -8.78
N THR A 134 -0.95 -20.09 -9.96
CA THR A 134 -0.10 -21.27 -10.12
C THR A 134 0.67 -21.17 -11.44
N ILE A 135 1.62 -22.08 -11.68
CA ILE A 135 2.37 -22.19 -12.93
C ILE A 135 1.66 -23.17 -13.85
N ASP A 136 0.97 -22.68 -14.87
CA ASP A 136 0.40 -23.53 -15.92
C ASP A 136 1.45 -23.85 -17.01
N GLU A 137 1.92 -25.08 -17.01
CA GLU A 137 2.87 -25.59 -18.03
C GLU A 137 2.19 -25.88 -19.36
N THR A 138 0.88 -26.15 -19.35
CA THR A 138 0.08 -26.43 -20.55
C THR A 138 -0.22 -25.14 -21.33
N ARG A 139 -0.32 -24.01 -20.61
CA ARG A 139 -0.72 -22.69 -21.12
C ARG A 139 -2.12 -22.66 -21.75
N GLN A 140 -2.96 -23.62 -21.42
CA GLN A 140 -4.30 -23.78 -21.99
C GLN A 140 -5.39 -23.79 -20.91
N ALA A 141 -5.03 -23.82 -19.62
CA ALA A 141 -6.01 -23.86 -18.55
C ALA A 141 -6.87 -22.58 -18.53
N LYS A 142 -8.18 -22.75 -18.47
CA LYS A 142 -9.16 -21.66 -18.36
C LYS A 142 -9.84 -21.66 -17.00
N ILE A 143 -9.99 -22.83 -16.41
CA ILE A 143 -10.51 -23.03 -15.06
C ILE A 143 -9.55 -23.90 -14.26
N VAL A 144 -9.66 -23.87 -12.92
CA VAL A 144 -8.82 -24.68 -12.04
C VAL A 144 -8.95 -26.18 -12.33
N ALA A 145 -10.13 -26.64 -12.74
CA ALA A 145 -10.38 -28.05 -13.07
C ALA A 145 -9.65 -28.53 -14.33
N ASP A 146 -9.10 -27.63 -15.16
CA ASP A 146 -8.28 -27.99 -16.32
C ASP A 146 -6.83 -28.35 -15.90
N LEU A 147 -6.44 -28.04 -14.66
CA LEU A 147 -5.13 -28.35 -14.11
C LEU A 147 -5.14 -29.71 -13.40
N PRO A 148 -3.99 -30.38 -13.25
CA PRO A 148 -3.89 -31.59 -12.44
C PRO A 148 -4.45 -31.37 -11.02
N PRO A 149 -5.22 -32.30 -10.43
CA PRO A 149 -5.83 -32.13 -9.11
C PRO A 149 -4.83 -31.78 -7.99
N GLU A 150 -3.60 -32.27 -8.11
CA GLU A 150 -2.48 -32.04 -7.20
C GLU A 150 -1.70 -30.76 -7.48
N LYS A 151 -2.12 -29.94 -8.45
CA LYS A 151 -1.40 -28.72 -8.81
C LYS A 151 -1.42 -27.73 -7.64
N GLU A 152 -0.24 -27.33 -7.20
CA GLU A 152 -0.11 -26.36 -6.12
C GLU A 152 -0.68 -24.99 -6.51
N ILE A 153 -1.38 -24.36 -5.57
CA ILE A 153 -1.92 -23.01 -5.70
C ILE A 153 -1.28 -22.15 -4.63
N PHE A 154 -0.90 -20.93 -5.02
CA PHE A 154 -0.22 -19.99 -4.15
C PHE A 154 -1.05 -18.71 -3.99
N ASN A 155 -1.02 -18.12 -2.80
CA ASN A 155 -1.47 -16.74 -2.65
C ASN A 155 -0.52 -15.82 -3.43
N LEU A 156 -1.07 -14.76 -4.05
CA LEU A 156 -0.25 -13.68 -4.58
C LEU A 156 0.52 -13.02 -3.43
N PHE A 157 -0.19 -12.59 -2.39
CA PHE A 157 0.40 -12.09 -1.15
C PHE A 157 0.12 -13.06 -0.01
N ASP A 158 1.16 -13.51 0.69
CA ASP A 158 0.99 -14.21 1.97
C ASP A 158 0.57 -13.22 3.08
N GLY A 159 0.93 -11.94 2.90
CA GLY A 159 0.35 -10.83 3.65
C GLY A 159 0.67 -9.46 3.03
N ILE A 160 -0.20 -8.50 3.32
CA ILE A 160 0.04 -7.07 3.20
C ILE A 160 0.09 -6.56 4.63
N ILE A 161 1.27 -6.17 5.10
CA ILE A 161 1.59 -5.99 6.51
C ILE A 161 1.92 -4.53 6.77
N THR A 162 1.09 -3.85 7.56
CA THR A 162 1.30 -2.45 7.94
C THR A 162 0.77 -2.16 9.34
N PHE A 163 1.30 -1.14 10.02
CA PHE A 163 0.89 -0.80 11.38
C PHE A 163 -0.56 -0.29 11.50
N THR A 164 -1.14 0.20 10.41
CA THR A 164 -2.50 0.78 10.44
C THR A 164 -3.57 -0.23 10.05
N GLU A 165 -3.30 -1.06 9.06
CA GLU A 165 -4.20 -2.12 8.59
C GLU A 165 -3.41 -3.21 7.87
N SER A 166 -3.63 -4.47 8.23
CA SER A 166 -2.95 -5.61 7.61
C SER A 166 -3.96 -6.59 7.02
N HIS A 167 -3.69 -7.07 5.80
CA HIS A 167 -4.44 -8.15 5.16
C HIS A 167 -3.55 -9.38 5.06
N ILE A 168 -3.75 -10.36 5.94
CA ILE A 168 -2.84 -11.51 6.07
C ILE A 168 -3.59 -12.80 5.71
N ARG A 169 -3.01 -13.57 4.78
CA ARG A 169 -3.59 -14.85 4.30
C ARG A 169 -2.82 -16.06 4.78
N ASP A 170 -1.58 -15.89 5.24
CA ASP A 170 -0.74 -16.96 5.77
C ASP A 170 -0.80 -17.03 7.30
N GLU A 171 -0.99 -18.24 7.83
CA GLU A 171 -1.14 -18.47 9.28
C GLU A 171 0.14 -18.18 10.07
N TRP A 172 1.32 -18.47 9.50
CA TRP A 172 2.59 -18.18 10.17
C TRP A 172 2.82 -16.69 10.25
N ILE A 173 2.59 -15.96 9.16
CA ILE A 173 2.67 -14.49 9.14
C ILE A 173 1.67 -13.91 10.15
N ASN A 174 0.41 -14.38 10.14
CA ASN A 174 -0.61 -13.89 11.06
C ASN A 174 -0.20 -14.08 12.52
N ARG A 175 0.47 -15.19 12.87
CA ARG A 175 0.94 -15.41 14.24
C ARG A 175 2.14 -14.54 14.64
N LYS A 176 3.00 -14.18 13.69
CA LYS A 176 4.26 -13.47 13.97
C LYS A 176 4.17 -11.94 13.82
N PHE A 177 3.20 -11.46 13.05
CA PHE A 177 3.04 -10.04 12.71
C PHE A 177 1.69 -9.48 13.18
N ARG A 178 1.17 -9.98 14.32
CA ARG A 178 0.09 -9.33 15.06
C ARG A 178 0.70 -8.23 15.94
N PHE A 179 0.53 -7.00 15.51
CA PHE A 179 0.87 -5.79 16.27
C PHE A 179 -0.39 -4.96 16.49
#